data_AF-A0A0L0D030-F1
#
_entry.id   AF-A0A0L0D030-F1
#
_cell.length_a   1.000
_cell.length_b   1.000
_cell.length_c   1.000
_cell.angle_alpha   90.00
_cell.angle_beta   90.00
_cell.angle_gamma   90.00
#
_symmetry.space_group_name_H-M   'P 1'
#
loop_
_entity.id
_entity.type
_entity.pdbx_description
1 polymer ?
#
loop_
_entity_poly.entity_id
_entity_poly.type
_entity_poly.pdbx_seq_one_letter_code
_entity_poly.pdbx_strand_id
1 'polypeptide(L)'
;MKPVIEKLGEDNDNIESLYIDIDEFPELGENEDINELPTILLRKNGKYLDKIIGMNESDLIKAVEKHQKEEILCPVVTTCYVFL
;
A
#
# COMPACT_ATOMS: atom_id res chain seq x y z
N MET A 1 -0.85 10.64 6.88
CA MET A 1 -1.19 9.31 6.35
C MET A 1 -0.80 8.19 7.28
N LYS A 2 0.45 8.13 7.77
CA LYS A 2 0.93 7.09 8.69
C LYS A 2 -0.12 6.52 9.70
N PRO A 3 -0.83 7.35 10.50
CA PRO A 3 -1.79 6.83 11.48
C PRO A 3 -3.02 6.11 10.89
N VAL A 4 -3.46 6.48 9.68
CA VAL A 4 -4.61 5.84 9.00
C VAL A 4 -4.28 4.40 8.62
N ILE A 5 -3.02 4.17 8.30
CA ILE A 5 -2.50 2.95 7.71
C ILE A 5 -2.13 1.97 8.80
N GLU A 6 -1.46 2.49 9.83
CA GLU A 6 -1.21 1.75 11.07
C GLU A 6 -2.54 1.25 11.61
N LYS A 7 -3.55 2.13 11.68
CA LYS A 7 -4.90 1.75 12.07
C LYS A 7 -5.54 0.71 11.13
N LEU A 8 -5.36 0.84 9.81
CA LEU A 8 -5.84 -0.18 8.86
C LEU A 8 -5.22 -1.56 9.09
N GLY A 9 -3.93 -1.61 9.44
CA GLY A 9 -3.24 -2.85 9.82
C GLY A 9 -3.66 -3.38 11.19
N GLU A 10 -3.83 -2.50 12.18
CA GLU A 10 -4.33 -2.86 13.52
C GLU A 10 -5.77 -3.41 13.48
N ASP A 11 -6.64 -2.81 12.65
CA ASP A 11 -8.03 -3.23 12.49
C ASP A 11 -8.16 -4.49 11.61
N ASN A 12 -7.10 -4.89 10.89
CA ASN A 12 -7.12 -6.03 9.97
C ASN A 12 -5.82 -6.85 10.03
N ASP A 13 -5.82 -7.96 10.77
CA ASP A 13 -4.65 -8.87 10.92
C ASP A 13 -4.05 -9.40 9.61
N ASN A 14 -4.78 -9.28 8.49
CA ASN A 14 -4.33 -9.72 7.16
C ASN A 14 -3.60 -8.63 6.36
N ILE A 15 -3.49 -7.42 6.90
CA ILE A 15 -2.87 -6.26 6.24
C ILE A 15 -1.55 -5.95 6.92
N GLU A 16 -0.48 -5.89 6.13
CA GLU A 16 0.85 -5.53 6.61
C GLU A 16 1.27 -4.21 5.97
N SER A 17 1.58 -3.21 6.78
CA SER A 17 2.07 -1.93 6.28
C SER A 17 3.59 -1.91 6.29
N LEU A 18 4.18 -1.56 5.15
CA LEU A 18 5.62 -1.42 4.99
C LEU A 18 5.94 0.01 4.58
N TYR A 19 6.93 0.62 5.24
CA TYR A 19 7.38 1.96 4.92
C TYR A 19 8.75 1.87 4.26
N ILE A 20 8.84 2.37 3.03
CA ILE A 20 10.06 2.41 2.25
C ILE A 20 10.37 3.87 1.93
N ASP A 21 11.62 4.24 2.11
CA ASP A 21 12.15 5.53 1.70
C ASP A 21 12.73 5.39 0.28
N ILE A 22 12.19 6.12 -0.69
CA ILE A 22 12.73 6.05 -2.07
C ILE A 22 14.00 6.89 -2.25
N ASP A 23 14.28 7.83 -1.35
CA ASP A 23 15.56 8.55 -1.39
C ASP A 23 16.70 7.61 -0.99
N GLU A 24 16.44 6.63 -0.11
CA GLU A 24 17.37 5.54 0.20
C GLU A 24 17.39 4.45 -0.90
N PHE A 25 16.28 4.25 -1.61
CA PHE A 25 16.11 3.21 -2.65
C PHE A 25 15.56 3.78 -3.98
N PRO A 26 16.30 4.63 -4.70
CA PRO A 26 15.80 5.32 -5.89
C PRO A 26 15.44 4.36 -7.05
N GLU A 27 16.15 3.23 -7.14
CA GLU A 27 15.86 2.17 -8.09
C GLU A 27 14.47 1.56 -7.91
N LEU A 28 13.94 1.54 -6.68
CA LEU A 28 12.58 1.08 -6.42
C LEU A 28 11.56 2.11 -6.93
N GLY A 29 11.85 3.40 -6.71
CA GLY A 29 11.05 4.51 -7.24
C GLY A 29 10.87 4.40 -8.75
N GLU A 30 11.97 4.19 -9.47
CA GLU A 30 11.96 4.02 -10.94
C GLU A 30 11.23 2.74 -11.37
N ASN A 31 11.55 1.59 -10.77
CA ASN A 31 10.96 0.31 -11.15
C ASN A 31 9.44 0.26 -10.93
N GLU A 32 8.94 0.95 -9.91
CA GLU A 32 7.51 1.02 -9.57
C GLU A 32 6.81 2.26 -10.17
N ASP A 33 7.52 3.03 -11.00
CA ASP A 33 7.03 4.25 -11.66
C ASP A 33 6.47 5.29 -10.66
N ILE A 34 7.12 5.44 -9.51
CA ILE A 34 6.69 6.36 -8.45
C ILE A 34 7.06 7.78 -8.85
N ASN A 35 6.11 8.47 -9.45
CA ASN A 35 6.27 9.85 -9.95
C ASN A 35 5.74 10.92 -8.97
N GLU A 36 4.86 10.54 -8.04
CA GLU A 36 4.22 11.47 -7.10
C GLU A 36 4.15 10.85 -5.71
N LEU A 37 4.42 11.66 -4.69
CA LEU A 37 4.36 11.25 -3.29
C LEU A 37 3.19 11.89 -2.55
N PRO A 38 2.57 11.17 -1.59
CA PRO A 38 2.80 9.75 -1.31
C PRO A 38 2.15 8.85 -2.38
N THR A 39 2.82 7.75 -2.71
CA THR A 39 2.26 6.64 -3.50
C THR A 39 2.10 5.43 -2.60
N ILE A 40 0.98 4.74 -2.76
CA ILE A 40 0.66 3.50 -2.07
C ILE A 40 0.57 2.37 -3.09
N LEU A 41 1.36 1.33 -2.90
CA LEU A 41 1.25 0.11 -3.70
C LEU A 41 0.54 -0.95 -2.86
N LEU A 42 -0.52 -1.53 -3.43
CA LEU A 42 -1.21 -2.69 -2.87
C LEU A 42 -0.70 -3.95 -3.56
N ARG A 43 -0.21 -4.90 -2.77
CA ARG A 43 0.27 -6.19 -3.27
C ARG A 43 -0.31 -7.34 -2.48
N LYS A 44 -0.69 -8.42 -3.16
CA LYS A 44 -1.14 -9.67 -2.54
C LYS A 44 -0.31 -10.85 -2.99
N ASN A 45 0.29 -11.56 -2.02
CA ASN A 45 1.21 -12.68 -2.27
C ASN A 45 2.32 -12.33 -3.27
N GLY A 46 2.93 -11.15 -3.12
CA GLY A 46 3.99 -10.66 -4.02
C GLY A 46 3.51 -10.22 -5.41
N LYS A 47 2.20 -10.29 -5.70
CA LYS A 47 1.62 -9.78 -6.95
C LYS A 47 1.10 -8.37 -6.76
N TYR A 48 1.35 -7.51 -7.73
CA TYR A 48 0.76 -6.19 -7.82
C TYR A 48 -0.77 -6.29 -7.95
N LEU A 49 -1.50 -5.54 -7.12
CA LEU A 49 -2.95 -5.43 -7.19
C LEU A 49 -3.39 -4.06 -7.70
N ASP A 50 -2.93 -3.01 -7.02
CA ASP A 50 -3.38 -1.64 -7.29
C ASP A 50 -2.33 -0.61 -6.83
N LYS A 51 -2.44 0.60 -7.35
CA LYS A 51 -1.58 1.74 -7.00
C LYS A 51 -2.43 2.99 -6.81
N ILE A 52 -2.24 3.63 -5.67
CA ILE A 52 -2.94 4.86 -5.31
C ILE A 52 -1.89 5.97 -5.30
N ILE A 53 -2.06 6.89 -6.23
CA ILE A 53 -1.18 8.04 -6.43
C ILE A 53 -1.87 9.26 -5.88
N GLY A 54 -1.20 10.00 -5.00
CA GLY A 54 -1.78 11.19 -4.40
C GLY A 54 -2.81 10.85 -3.33
N MET A 55 -2.78 11.64 -2.27
CA MET A 55 -3.45 11.34 -1.01
C MET A 55 -4.98 11.51 -1.08
N ASN A 56 -5.72 10.40 -1.00
CA ASN A 56 -7.13 10.40 -0.59
C ASN A 56 -7.43 9.18 0.29
N GLU A 57 -7.63 9.42 1.60
CA GLU A 57 -7.98 8.38 2.59
C GLU A 57 -9.18 7.54 2.14
N SER A 58 -10.15 8.18 1.48
CA SER A 58 -11.32 7.50 0.94
C SER A 58 -10.97 6.48 -0.13
N ASP A 59 -9.96 6.74 -0.96
CA ASP A 59 -9.58 5.86 -2.05
C ASP A 59 -8.77 4.67 -1.55
N LEU A 60 -7.94 4.88 -0.50
CA LEU A 60 -7.28 3.79 0.21
C LEU A 60 -8.28 2.81 0.82
N ILE A 61 -9.26 3.32 1.58
CA ILE A 61 -10.27 2.47 2.20
C ILE A 61 -11.05 1.69 1.14
N LYS A 62 -11.51 2.34 0.07
CA LYS A 62 -12.23 1.67 -1.03
C LYS A 62 -11.40 0.60 -1.72
N ALA A 63 -10.11 0.87 -1.97
CA ALA A 63 -9.22 -0.09 -2.61
C ALA A 63 -9.02 -1.32 -1.73
N VAL A 64 -8.81 -1.12 -0.42
CA VAL A 64 -8.72 -2.22 0.56
C VAL A 64 -10.03 -3.02 0.59
N GLU A 65 -11.18 -2.36 0.72
CA GLU A 65 -12.50 -3.03 0.75
C GLU A 65 -12.79 -3.82 -0.54
N LYS A 66 -12.39 -3.30 -1.70
CA LYS A 66 -12.52 -3.97 -3.00
C LYS A 66 -11.72 -5.27 -3.02
N HIS A 67 -10.47 -5.23 -2.55
CA HIS A 67 -9.56 -6.39 -2.62
C HIS A 67 -9.72 -7.38 -1.45
N GLN A 68 -10.38 -6.99 -0.35
CA GLN A 68 -10.75 -7.90 0.75
C GLN A 68 -11.83 -8.91 0.34
N LYS A 69 -12.72 -8.56 -0.60
CA LYS A 69 -13.81 -9.45 -1.04
C LYS A 69 -13.36 -10.52 -2.04
N GLU A 70 -12.22 -10.33 -2.68
CA GLU A 70 -11.69 -11.22 -3.72
C GLU A 70 -10.80 -12.32 -3.07
N GLU A 71 -11.50 -13.30 -2.49
CA GLU A 71 -11.06 -14.60 -1.96
C GLU A 71 -9.84 -14.64 -1.01
N ILE A 72 -10.16 -14.78 0.28
CA ILE A 72 -9.90 -15.95 1.14
C ILE A 72 -8.59 -16.70 0.84
N LEU A 73 -7.74 -16.82 1.85
CA LEU A 73 -6.44 -17.52 1.92
C LEU A 73 -5.19 -16.67 1.63
N CYS A 74 -4.58 -16.23 2.73
CA CYS A 74 -3.21 -15.72 2.92
C CYS A 74 -3.09 -14.21 3.24
N PRO A 75 -2.39 -13.87 4.35
CA PRO A 75 -2.21 -12.50 4.82
C PRO A 75 -1.02 -11.88 4.11
N VAL A 76 -1.23 -11.19 3.00
CA VAL A 76 -0.25 -10.22 2.55
C VAL A 76 -1.03 -9.17 1.79
N VAL A 77 -1.37 -8.04 2.42
CA VAL A 77 -1.55 -6.79 1.68
C VAL A 77 -0.32 -5.97 2.00
N THR A 78 0.79 -6.16 1.26
CA THR A 78 2.00 -5.34 1.46
C THR A 78 1.66 -3.96 0.95
N THR A 79 1.43 -3.05 1.89
CA THR A 79 1.16 -1.66 1.58
C THR A 79 2.51 -0.95 1.56
N CYS A 80 3.11 -0.75 0.38
CA CYS A 80 4.35 0.05 0.29
C CYS A 80 3.98 1.52 0.42
N TYR A 81 4.46 2.15 1.49
CA TYR A 81 4.55 3.59 1.60
C TYR A 81 5.84 4.07 1.00
N VAL A 82 5.73 5.11 0.22
CA VAL A 82 6.84 5.96 -0.17
C VAL A 82 6.69 7.28 0.57
N PHE A 83 7.63 7.57 1.47
CA PHE A 83 7.66 8.84 2.20
C PHE A 83 8.72 9.78 1.59
N LEU A 84 8.25 11.03 1.42
CA LEU A 84 8.92 12.32 1.12
C LEU A 84 10.26 12.32 0.39
#